data_AF-A0A7C2XAE9-F1
#
_entry.id   AF-A0A7C2XAE9-F1
#
_cell.length_a   1.000
_cell.length_b   1.000
_cell.length_c   1.000
_cell.angle_alpha   90.00
_cell.angle_beta   90.00
_cell.angle_gamma   90.00
#
_symmetry.space_group_name_H-M   'P 1'
#
loop_
_entity.id
_entity.type
_entity.pdbx_description
1 polymer ?
#
loop_
_entity_poly.entity_id
_entity_poly.type
_entity_poly.pdbx_seq_one_letter_code
_entity_poly.pdbx_strand_id
1 'polypeptide(L)' 'MTELVFEELHEKMNNTIAFFEKSLSRVRTGRASLSLLDGIRVDYYGSPTPLNQMATLSVPDSQSILISP' A
#
# COMPACT_ATOMS: atom_id res chain seq x y z
N MET A 1 -2.34 -37.27 -0.10
CA MET A 1 -0.93 -36.81 -0.16
C MET A 1 -0.73 -35.75 -1.24
N THR A 2 -1.30 -35.93 -2.44
CA THR A 2 -1.24 -34.95 -3.54
C THR A 2 -2.04 -33.67 -3.29
N GLU A 3 -3.21 -33.76 -2.65
CA GLU A 3 -4.05 -32.56 -2.33
C GLU A 3 -3.33 -31.53 -1.46
N LEU A 4 -2.60 -31.95 -0.42
CA LEU A 4 -1.83 -31.04 0.43
C LEU A 4 -0.76 -30.28 -0.35
N VAL A 5 -0.13 -30.92 -1.34
CA VAL A 5 0.86 -30.28 -2.21
C VAL A 5 0.19 -29.23 -3.10
N PHE A 6 -1.02 -29.50 -3.61
CA PHE A 6 -1.76 -28.53 -4.41
C PHE A 6 -2.25 -27.34 -3.58
N GLU A 7 -2.70 -27.55 -2.33
CA GLU A 7 -3.04 -26.46 -1.42
C GLU A 7 -1.84 -25.57 -1.10
N GLU A 8 -0.70 -26.16 -0.72
CA GLU A 8 0.52 -25.40 -0.41
C GLU A 8 1.02 -24.60 -1.63
N LEU A 9 0.90 -25.18 -2.83
CA LEU A 9 1.26 -24.50 -4.07
C LEU A 9 0.33 -23.34 -4.38
N HIS A 10 -0.98 -23.52 -4.16
CA HIS A 10 -1.97 -22.45 -4.35
C HIS A 10 -1.76 -21.30 -3.36
N GLU A 11 -1.44 -21.60 -2.11
CA GLU A 11 -1.11 -20.60 -1.09
C GLU A 11 0.16 -19.80 -1.48
N LYS A 12 1.22 -20.49 -1.93
CA LYS A 12 2.45 -19.83 -2.42
C LYS A 12 2.19 -18.94 -3.64
N MET A 13 1.35 -19.39 -4.56
CA MET A 13 0.94 -18.59 -5.73
C MET A 13 0.20 -17.33 -5.30
N ASN A 14 -0.78 -17.46 -4.41
CA ASN A 14 -1.55 -16.32 -3.89
C ASN A 14 -0.65 -15.31 -3.16
N ASN A 15 0.29 -15.79 -2.34
CA ASN A 15 1.28 -14.94 -1.68
C ASN A 15 2.18 -14.20 -2.68
N THR A 16 2.57 -14.86 -3.77
CA THR A 16 3.39 -14.25 -4.83
C THR A 16 2.61 -13.15 -5.57
N ILE A 17 1.34 -13.41 -5.89
CA ILE A 17 0.45 -12.43 -6.53
C ILE A 17 0.25 -11.22 -5.60
N ALA A 18 -0.06 -11.45 -4.32
CA ALA A 18 -0.23 -10.38 -3.34
C ALA A 18 1.04 -9.52 -3.19
N PHE A 19 2.22 -10.15 -3.18
CA PHE A 19 3.49 -9.42 -3.16
C PHE A 19 3.71 -8.58 -4.42
N PHE A 20 3.36 -9.13 -5.59
CA PHE A 20 3.46 -8.42 -6.87
C PHE A 20 2.53 -7.21 -6.94
N GLU A 21 1.26 -7.36 -6.52
CA GLU A 21 0.29 -6.27 -6.44
C GLU A 21 0.77 -5.15 -5.50
N LYS A 22 1.29 -5.52 -4.33
CA LYS A 22 1.88 -4.56 -3.38
C LYS A 22 3.10 -3.85 -3.94
N SER A 23 3.89 -4.54 -4.76
CA SER A 23 5.04 -3.93 -5.43
C SER A 23 4.58 -2.93 -6.50
N LEU A 24 3.56 -3.29 -7.29
CA LEU A 24 2.96 -2.41 -8.30
C LEU A 24 2.32 -1.16 -7.69
N SER A 25 1.65 -1.26 -6.53
CA SER A 25 1.02 -0.10 -5.88
C SER A 25 2.03 0.96 -5.41
N ARG A 26 3.30 0.58 -5.26
CA ARG A 26 4.41 1.47 -4.92
C ARG A 26 5.10 2.08 -6.15
N VAL A 27 4.88 1.52 -7.34
CA VAL A 27 5.47 2.05 -8.58
C VAL A 27 4.75 3.33 -8.99
N ARG A 28 5.51 4.41 -9.22
CA ARG A 28 4.98 5.69 -9.66
C ARG A 28 4.57 5.60 -11.14
N THR A 29 3.27 5.49 -11.40
CA THR A 29 2.68 5.42 -12.75
C THR A 29 2.41 6.80 -13.38
N GLY A 30 2.81 7.89 -12.70
CA GLY A 30 2.56 9.26 -13.13
C GLY A 30 1.18 9.82 -12.73
N ARG A 31 0.31 8.98 -12.13
CA ARG A 31 -0.95 9.41 -11.50
C ARG A 31 -0.78 9.56 -9.99
N ALA A 32 -1.49 10.50 -9.40
CA ALA A 32 -1.63 10.63 -7.96
C ALA A 32 -2.29 9.37 -7.38
N SER A 33 -1.58 8.67 -6.49
CA SER A 33 -2.07 7.51 -5.76
C SER A 33 -1.74 7.66 -4.28
N LEU A 34 -2.73 7.41 -3.42
CA LEU A 34 -2.57 7.48 -1.97
C LEU A 34 -1.61 6.40 -1.44
N SER A 35 -1.50 5.28 -2.14
CA SER A 35 -0.58 4.18 -1.80
C SER A 35 0.89 4.60 -1.77
N LEU A 36 1.25 5.71 -2.42
CA LEU A 36 2.59 6.28 -2.36
C LEU A 36 2.92 6.86 -0.97
N LEU A 37 1.91 7.28 -0.20
CA LEU A 37 2.05 7.93 1.10
C LEU A 37 1.97 6.93 2.27
N ASP A 38 1.55 5.68 2.05
CA ASP A 38 1.42 4.64 3.10
C ASP A 38 2.74 4.32 3.82
N GLY A 39 3.88 4.62 3.19
CA GLY A 39 5.21 4.45 3.79
C GLY A 39 5.71 5.65 4.59
N ILE A 40 4.99 6.77 4.60
CA ILE A 40 5.43 8.01 5.26
C ILE A 40 4.97 8.01 6.71
N ARG A 41 5.95 8.02 7.61
CA ARG A 41 5.74 8.23 9.05
C ARG A 41 6.13 9.65 9.38
N VAL A 42 5.27 10.32 10.14
CA VAL A 42 5.49 11.66 10.65
C VAL A 42 5.65 11.55 12.17
N ASP A 43 6.64 12.25 12.72
CA ASP A 43 6.77 12.34 14.16
C ASP A 43 5.66 13.20 14.74
N TYR A 44 4.72 12.54 15.42
CA TYR A 44 3.63 13.19 16.14
C TYR A 44 3.84 12.96 17.64
N TYR A 45 4.12 14.04 18.36
CA TYR A 45 4.44 14.02 19.80
C TYR A 45 5.49 12.97 20.20
N GLY A 46 6.55 12.81 19.40
CA GLY A 46 7.67 11.90 19.69
C GLY A 46 7.45 10.43 19.35
N SER A 47 6.32 10.08 18.69
CA SER A 47 6.07 8.75 18.15
C SER A 47 5.91 8.80 16.62
N PRO A 48 6.58 7.92 15.86
CA PRO A 48 6.48 7.87 14.41
C PRO A 48 5.12 7.28 13.98
N THR A 49 4.17 8.16 13.72
CA THR A 49 2.78 7.83 13.40
C THR A 49 2.59 7.88 11.88
N PRO A 50 1.90 6.90 11.26
CA PRO A 50 1.70 6.91 9.82
C PRO A 50 0.78 8.07 9.41
N LEU A 51 1.10 8.71 8.29
CA LEU A 51 0.42 9.92 7.81
C LEU A 51 -1.10 9.71 7.60
N ASN A 52 -1.50 8.51 7.17
CA ASN A 52 -2.90 8.13 6.96
C ASN A 52 -3.78 8.15 8.23
N GLN A 53 -3.18 8.08 9.43
CA GLN A 53 -3.89 8.15 10.70
C GLN A 53 -4.02 9.58 11.22
N MET A 54 -3.21 10.49 10.70
CA MET A 54 -3.12 11.88 11.15
C MET A 54 -3.84 12.86 10.21
N ALA A 55 -4.16 12.43 8.99
CA ALA A 55 -4.78 13.26 7.98
C ALA A 55 -5.66 12.42 7.04
N THR A 56 -6.75 13.02 6.57
CA THR A 56 -7.56 12.49 5.48
C THR A 56 -6.86 12.80 4.15
N LEU A 57 -6.50 11.75 3.42
CA LEU A 57 -5.88 11.85 2.11
C LEU A 57 -6.95 11.69 1.02
N SER A 58 -6.99 12.61 0.06
CA SER A 58 -7.88 12.51 -1.11
C SER A 58 -7.15 12.91 -2.38
N VAL A 59 -7.63 12.41 -3.53
CA VAL A 59 -7.04 12.67 -4.85
C VAL A 59 -8.06 13.46 -5.66
N PRO A 60 -8.03 14.82 -5.63
CA PRO A 60 -9.00 15.65 -6.34
C PRO A 60 -8.79 15.64 -7.87
N ASP A 61 -7.55 15.46 -8.32
CA ASP A 61 -7.17 15.38 -9.73
C ASP A 61 -6.06 14.34 -9.93
N SER A 62 -5.79 13.98 -11.18
CA SER A 62 -4.85 12.90 -11.50
C SER A 62 -3.38 13.21 -11.16
N GLN A 63 -3.04 14.43 -10.77
CA GLN A 63 -1.67 14.86 -10.50
C GLN A 63 -1.45 15.39 -9.08
N SER A 64 -2.49 15.77 -8.34
CA SER A 64 -2.37 16.26 -6.96
C SER A 64 -2.99 15.32 -5.92
N ILE A 65 -2.42 15.37 -4.71
CA ILE A 65 -2.96 14.71 -3.52
C ILE A 65 -3.26 15.80 -2.51
N LEU A 66 -4.51 15.88 -2.07
CA LEU A 66 -4.96 16.79 -1.02
C LEU A 66 -4.84 16.08 0.33
N ILE A 67 -4.11 16.71 1.25
CA ILE A 67 -3.92 16.23 2.62
C ILE A 67 -4.67 17.19 3.54
N SER A 68 -5.76 16.72 4.15
CA SER A 68 -6.49 17.47 5.17
C SER A 68 -6.13 16.90 6.54
N PRO A 69 -5.53 17.67 7.45
CA PRO A 69 -5.33 17.25 8.84
C PRO A 69 -6.67 17.01 9.54
#